data_AF-A0A662IZX0-F1
#
_entry.id   AF-A0A662IZX0-F1
#
_cell.length_a   1.000
_cell.length_b   1.000
_cell.length_c   1.000
_cell.angle_alpha   90.00
_cell.angle_beta   90.00
_cell.angle_gamma   90.00
#
_symmetry.space_group_name_H-M   'P 1'
#
loop_
_entity.id
_entity.type
_entity.pdbx_description
1 polymer ?
#
loop_
_entity_poly.entity_id
_entity_poly.type
_entity_poly.pdbx_seq_one_letter_code
_entity_poly.pdbx_strand_id
1 'polypeptide(L)'
;MAALDELLKVLSEYLGLKKRLEDLLKAYGASGPEDIELKIRRGELPKNKNYEGYRKVYEDLAEAFSIQYELMTLEKKLEKMVEARGPVDNR
;
A
#
# COMPACT_ATOMS: atom_id res chain seq x y z
N MET A 1 -26.69 11.39 -1.96
CA MET A 1 -25.74 11.31 -3.09
C MET A 1 -24.30 11.49 -2.61
N ALA A 2 -23.94 12.58 -1.93
CA ALA A 2 -22.57 12.85 -1.44
C ALA A 2 -21.86 11.70 -0.68
N ALA A 3 -22.56 10.96 0.19
CA ALA A 3 -21.95 9.86 0.95
C ALA A 3 -21.62 8.61 0.11
N LEU A 4 -22.26 8.44 -1.06
CA LEU A 4 -21.90 7.37 -2.01
C LEU A 4 -20.72 7.79 -2.86
N ASP A 5 -20.70 9.05 -3.29
CA ASP A 5 -19.59 9.62 -4.04
C ASP A 5 -18.29 9.60 -3.23
N GLU A 6 -18.35 9.95 -1.94
CA GLU A 6 -17.20 9.85 -1.05
C GLU A 6 -16.73 8.40 -0.86
N LEU A 7 -17.66 7.45 -0.70
CA LEU A 7 -17.32 6.04 -0.56
C LEU A 7 -16.60 5.51 -1.81
N LEU A 8 -17.13 5.82 -2.99
CA LEU A 8 -16.52 5.43 -4.28
C LEU A 8 -15.15 6.07 -4.46
N LYS A 9 -14.97 7.33 -4.02
CA LYS A 9 -13.67 8.00 -4.04
C LYS A 9 -12.64 7.28 -3.17
N VAL A 10 -12.99 6.98 -1.92
CA VAL A 10 -12.10 6.28 -0.97
C VAL A 10 -11.77 4.87 -1.48
N LEU A 11 -12.74 4.15 -2.04
CA LEU A 11 -12.51 2.84 -2.66
C LEU A 11 -11.56 2.93 -3.86
N SER A 12 -11.75 3.91 -4.74
CA SER A 12 -10.87 4.11 -5.90
C SER A 12 -9.43 4.41 -5.48
N GLU A 13 -9.26 5.24 -4.44
CA GLU A 13 -7.96 5.58 -3.88
C GLU A 13 -7.28 4.35 -3.26
N TYR A 14 -8.02 3.57 -2.46
CA TYR A 14 -7.54 2.32 -1.87
C TYR A 14 -7.07 1.33 -2.94
N LEU A 15 -7.87 1.10 -3.98
CA LEU A 15 -7.52 0.18 -5.07
C LEU A 15 -6.30 0.66 -5.86
N GLY A 16 -6.18 1.97 -6.08
CA GLY A 16 -5.03 2.57 -6.75
C GLY A 16 -3.73 2.38 -5.96
N LEU A 17 -3.75 2.68 -4.66
CA LEU A 17 -2.61 2.50 -3.77
C LEU A 17 -2.24 1.03 -3.61
N LYS A 18 -3.24 0.14 -3.49
CA LYS A 18 -3.01 -1.30 -3.37
C LYS A 18 -2.26 -1.84 -4.58
N LYS A 19 -2.71 -1.49 -5.79
CA LYS A 19 -2.03 -1.89 -7.02
C LYS A 19 -0.60 -1.34 -7.09
N ARG A 20 -0.39 -0.07 -6.70
CA ARG A 20 0.95 0.54 -6.67
C ARG A 20 1.89 -0.20 -5.71
N LEU A 21 1.41 -0.58 -4.52
CA LEU A 21 2.18 -1.38 -3.57
C LEU A 21 2.50 -2.76 -4.14
N GLU A 22 1.53 -3.44 -4.74
CA GLU A 22 1.73 -4.74 -5.39
C GLU A 22 2.80 -4.68 -6.49
N ASP A 23 2.76 -3.66 -7.34
CA ASP A 23 3.73 -3.46 -8.42
C ASP A 23 5.15 -3.19 -7.86
N LEU A 24 5.26 -2.39 -6.81
CA LEU A 24 6.53 -2.10 -6.12
C LEU A 24 7.11 -3.37 -5.49
N LEU A 25 6.32 -4.09 -4.71
CA LEU A 25 6.74 -5.34 -4.06
C LEU A 25 7.17 -6.40 -5.09
N LYS A 26 6.43 -6.49 -6.20
CA LYS A 26 6.76 -7.41 -7.31
C LYS A 26 8.11 -7.09 -7.94
N ALA A 27 8.50 -5.82 -8.06
CA ALA A 27 9.82 -5.42 -8.57
C ALA A 27 10.99 -6.01 -7.75
N TYR A 28 10.73 -6.30 -6.47
CA TYR A 28 11.69 -6.88 -5.53
C TYR A 28 11.43 -8.35 -5.20
N GLY A 29 10.40 -8.95 -5.81
CA GLY A 29 9.92 -10.29 -5.49
C GLY A 29 9.62 -10.45 -4.00
N ALA A 30 9.05 -9.41 -3.39
CA ALA A 30 8.80 -9.33 -1.96
C ALA A 30 7.32 -9.52 -1.63
N SER A 31 7.02 -10.05 -0.44
CA SER A 31 5.64 -10.18 0.06
C SER A 31 5.14 -8.95 0.83
N GLY A 32 6.05 -8.07 1.23
CA GLY A 32 5.78 -6.85 2.01
C GLY A 32 7.05 -6.00 2.16
N PRO A 33 6.93 -4.76 2.66
CA PRO A 33 8.08 -3.88 2.84
C PRO A 33 9.16 -4.47 3.76
N GLU A 34 8.77 -5.22 4.79
CA GLU A 34 9.69 -5.88 5.72
C GLU A 34 10.55 -6.95 5.02
N ASP A 35 10.02 -7.61 4.00
CA ASP A 35 10.79 -8.58 3.21
C ASP A 35 11.82 -7.86 2.33
N ILE A 36 11.50 -6.70 1.76
CA ILE A 36 12.49 -5.84 1.08
C ILE A 36 13.61 -5.48 2.05
N GLU A 37 13.28 -5.05 3.27
CA GLU A 37 14.28 -4.73 4.30
C GLU A 37 15.18 -5.93 4.63
N LEU A 38 14.60 -7.11 4.82
CA LEU A 38 15.35 -8.35 5.07
C LEU A 38 16.31 -8.68 3.93
N LYS A 39 15.87 -8.53 2.68
CA LYS A 39 16.72 -8.73 1.49
C LYS A 39 17.87 -7.73 1.41
N ILE A 40 17.67 -6.48 1.82
CA ILE A 40 18.76 -5.50 1.95
C ILE A 40 19.77 -5.97 3.01
N ARG A 41 19.29 -6.37 4.21
CA ARG A 41 20.13 -6.83 5.32
C ARG A 41 20.94 -8.08 4.98
N ARG A 42 20.37 -8.99 4.18
CA ARG A 42 21.06 -10.19 3.67
C ARG A 42 22.02 -9.90 2.51
N GLY A 43 22.05 -8.66 2.01
CA GLY A 43 22.86 -8.29 0.86
C GLY A 43 22.31 -8.79 -0.48
N GLU A 44 21.05 -9.23 -0.55
CA GLU A 44 20.38 -9.66 -1.79
C GLU A 44 19.97 -8.46 -2.66
N LEU A 45 19.63 -7.32 -2.05
CA LEU A 45 19.29 -6.06 -2.72
C LEU A 45 20.28 -4.94 -2.38
N PRO A 46 20.51 -3.97 -3.29
CA PRO A 46 20.14 -3.98 -4.72
C PRO A 46 20.97 -4.98 -5.54
N LYS A 47 20.59 -5.27 -6.80
CA LYS A 47 21.43 -6.03 -7.75
C LYS A 47 22.75 -5.30 -8.06
N ASN A 48 22.65 -3.99 -8.32
CA ASN A 48 23.81 -3.14 -8.56
C ASN A 48 24.29 -2.55 -7.23
N LYS A 49 25.41 -3.04 -6.71
CA LYS A 49 25.99 -2.65 -5.40
C LYS A 49 26.73 -1.31 -5.46
N ASN A 50 26.07 -0.29 -5.96
CA ASN A 50 26.57 1.09 -6.01
C ASN A 50 25.61 2.04 -5.28
N TYR A 51 26.04 3.28 -5.10
CA TYR A 51 25.27 4.30 -4.38
C TYR A 51 23.84 4.44 -4.93
N GLU A 52 23.68 4.57 -6.25
CA GLU A 52 22.35 4.74 -6.87
C GLU A 52 21.44 3.53 -6.68
N GLY A 53 22.00 2.31 -6.77
CA GLY A 53 21.26 1.09 -6.53
C GLY A 53 20.70 1.04 -5.10
N TYR A 54 21.54 1.36 -4.10
CA TYR A 54 21.10 1.38 -2.71
C TYR A 54 20.08 2.48 -2.47
N ARG A 55 20.36 3.70 -2.97
CA ARG A 55 19.46 4.85 -2.87
C ARG A 55 18.07 4.51 -3.38
N LYS A 56 17.98 3.95 -4.59
CA LYS A 56 16.69 3.57 -5.20
C LYS A 56 15.93 2.56 -4.34
N VAL A 57 16.60 1.51 -3.86
CA VAL A 57 15.93 0.49 -3.04
C VAL A 57 15.42 1.07 -1.72
N TYR A 58 16.18 1.98 -1.10
CA TYR A 58 15.72 2.65 0.12
C TYR A 58 14.57 3.64 -0.13
N GLU A 59 14.58 4.37 -1.25
CA GLU A 59 13.47 5.24 -1.67
C GLU A 59 12.20 4.40 -1.90
N ASP A 60 12.31 3.30 -2.64
CA ASP A 60 11.19 2.38 -2.88
C ASP A 60 10.71 1.70 -1.59
N LEU A 61 11.61 1.32 -0.68
CA LEU A 61 11.24 0.77 0.64
C LEU A 61 10.45 1.77 1.48
N ALA A 62 10.91 3.03 1.53
CA ALA A 62 10.21 4.09 2.25
C ALA A 62 8.83 4.37 1.64
N GLU A 63 8.73 4.38 0.31
CA GLU A 63 7.45 4.50 -0.40
C GLU A 63 6.52 3.33 -0.05
N ALA A 64 7.02 2.09 -0.05
CA ALA A 64 6.22 0.91 0.26
C ALA A 64 5.62 0.97 1.68
N PHE A 65 6.39 1.38 2.68
CA PHE A 65 5.88 1.61 4.04
C PHE A 65 4.84 2.73 4.10
N SER A 66 5.07 3.82 3.37
CA SER A 66 4.12 4.93 3.30
C SER A 66 2.79 4.48 2.72
N ILE A 67 2.81 3.75 1.60
CA ILE A 67 1.59 3.23 0.96
C ILE A 67 0.89 2.23 1.88
N GLN A 68 1.62 1.32 2.55
CA GLN A 68 1.04 0.36 3.48
C GLN A 68 0.31 1.06 4.64
N TYR A 69 0.89 2.13 5.18
CA TYR A 69 0.26 2.93 6.25
C TYR A 69 -1.00 3.67 5.75
N GLU A 70 -0.94 4.22 4.54
CA GLU A 70 -2.07 4.92 3.93
C GLU A 70 -3.23 3.96 3.63
N LEU A 71 -2.95 2.75 3.13
CA LEU A 71 -3.93 1.69 2.94
C LEU A 71 -4.63 1.33 4.25
N MET A 72 -3.87 1.13 5.34
CA MET A 72 -4.45 0.88 6.67
C MET A 72 -5.36 2.03 7.14
N THR A 73 -5.01 3.27 6.79
CA THR A 73 -5.83 4.44 7.14
C THR A 73 -7.12 4.49 6.33
N LEU A 74 -7.06 4.18 5.05
CA LEU A 74 -8.21 4.09 4.17
C LEU A 74 -9.13 2.92 4.55
N GLU A 75 -8.60 1.77 4.95
CA GLU A 75 -9.38 0.64 5.47
C GLU A 75 -10.21 1.04 6.68
N LYS A 76 -9.58 1.68 7.68
CA LYS A 76 -10.30 2.20 8.85
C LYS A 76 -11.35 3.24 8.47
N LYS A 77 -11.11 4.05 7.44
CA LYS A 77 -12.10 5.01 6.93
C LYS A 77 -13.28 4.28 6.28
N LEU A 78 -13.01 3.29 5.44
CA LEU A 78 -14.03 2.46 4.77
C LEU A 78 -14.89 1.71 5.79
N GLU A 79 -14.29 1.08 6.79
CA GLU A 79 -15.00 0.39 7.88
C GLU A 79 -16.00 1.32 8.56
N LYS A 80 -15.56 2.51 8.99
CA LYS A 80 -16.44 3.52 9.60
C LYS A 80 -17.57 3.97 8.67
N MET A 81 -17.30 4.13 7.37
CA MET A 81 -18.31 4.54 6.39
C MET A 81 -19.36 3.43 6.15
N VAL A 82 -18.95 2.16 6.21
CA VAL A 82 -19.85 1.01 6.12
C VAL A 82 -20.69 0.88 7.38
N GLU A 83 -20.08 0.96 8.57
CA GLU A 83 -20.79 0.92 9.85
C GLU A 83 -21.84 2.04 9.96
N ALA A 84 -21.49 3.27 9.56
CA ALA A 84 -22.37 4.42 9.59
C ALA A 84 -23.60 4.31 8.66
N ARG A 85 -23.56 3.42 7.65
CA ARG A 85 -24.69 3.17 6.76
C ARG A 85 -25.72 2.18 7.33
N GLY A 86 -25.40 1.49 8.42
CA GLY A 86 -26.22 0.41 8.98
C GLY A 86 -26.23 -0.84 8.08
N PRO A 87 -26.76 -1.97 8.56
CA PRO A 87 -26.98 -3.13 7.70
C PRO A 87 -27.85 -2.73 6.51
N VAL A 88 -27.50 -3.20 5.31
CA VAL A 88 -28.39 -3.12 4.15
C VAL A 88 -29.67 -3.88 4.54
N ASP A 89 -30.73 -3.16 4.90
CA ASP A 89 -32.03 -3.73 5.23
C ASP A 89 -32.56 -4.36 3.93
N ASN A 90 -32.31 -5.66 3.76
CA ASN A 90 -32.89 -6.46 2.68
C ASN A 90 -34.38 -6.66 3.00
N ARG A 91 -35.20 -5.65 2.74
CA ARG A 91 -36.66 -5.76 2.73
C ARG A 91 -37.19 -5.53 1.33
#